data_AF-A0A1E5HXP7-F1
#
_entry.id   AF-A0A1E5HXP7-F1
#
_cell.length_a   1.000
_cell.length_b   1.000
_cell.length_c   1.000
_cell.angle_alpha   90.00
_cell.angle_beta   90.00
_cell.angle_gamma   90.00
#
_symmetry.space_group_name_H-M   'P 1'
#
loop_
_entity.id
_entity.type
_entity.pdbx_description
1 polymer ?
#
loop_
_entity_poly.entity_id
_entity_poly.type
_entity_poly.pdbx_seq_one_letter_code
_entity_poly.pdbx_strand_id
1 'polypeptide(L)'
;MAEYVIGDIHGEIDQLKTIIDKINYKPKEDKLIFLGDYIDRGADSYKVYRYIKELDNGDNIFLRGNHEEMMIDAVLNDNNIDLWYHNGGQATERSFPNRSELKEAARFFNSLPYYHSSQDYIFVHAGIRPDRKLKEQTEHDLVWIRYQFLGAKAGDFKEKRTVVAGHTPVPKVKFEENKILMDTGAGKGGILSAINLETKKVYSSAEKNPIASIL
;
A
#
# COMPACT_ATOMS: atom_id res chain seq x y z
N MET A 1 12.68 -15.11 -10.99
CA MET A 1 12.12 -13.74 -10.96
C MET A 1 11.87 -13.42 -9.51
N ALA A 2 12.53 -12.41 -8.95
CA ALA A 2 12.24 -12.02 -7.57
C ALA A 2 10.96 -11.16 -7.53
N GLU A 3 10.12 -11.39 -6.54
CA GLU A 3 8.93 -10.57 -6.28
C GLU A 3 9.16 -9.76 -5.01
N TYR A 4 9.05 -8.44 -5.11
CA TYR A 4 9.20 -7.53 -3.98
C TYR A 4 7.88 -6.88 -3.64
N VAL A 5 7.44 -7.05 -2.39
CA VAL A 5 6.21 -6.40 -1.89
C VAL A 5 6.60 -5.15 -1.12
N ILE A 6 5.97 -4.02 -1.43
CA ILE A 6 6.24 -2.70 -0.83
C ILE A 6 4.98 -2.25 -0.09
N GLY A 7 5.15 -1.84 1.17
CA GLY A 7 4.06 -1.30 2.01
C GLY A 7 3.66 0.13 1.66
N ASP A 8 2.91 0.74 2.57
CA ASP A 8 2.28 2.05 2.44
C ASP A 8 3.32 3.18 2.39
N ILE A 9 3.23 4.05 1.37
CA ILE A 9 4.27 5.04 1.04
C ILE A 9 3.91 6.43 1.56
N HIS A 10 2.65 6.85 1.41
CA HIS A 10 2.15 8.13 1.90
C HIS A 10 3.03 9.35 1.54
N GLY A 11 3.37 9.54 0.26
CA GLY A 11 4.14 10.70 -0.18
C GLY A 11 5.63 10.69 0.20
N GLU A 12 6.13 9.64 0.84
CA GLU A 12 7.53 9.51 1.28
C GLU A 12 8.47 9.10 0.14
N ILE A 13 8.68 10.00 -0.82
CA ILE A 13 9.45 9.73 -2.05
C ILE A 13 10.90 9.28 -1.78
N ASP A 14 11.58 9.88 -0.81
CA ASP A 14 12.98 9.54 -0.51
C ASP A 14 13.10 8.14 0.09
N GLN A 15 12.12 7.75 0.91
CA GLN A 15 12.03 6.39 1.46
C GLN A 15 11.76 5.36 0.37
N LEU A 16 10.86 5.69 -0.56
CA LEU A 16 10.55 4.84 -1.72
C LEU A 16 11.80 4.63 -2.58
N LYS A 17 12.51 5.69 -2.99
CA LYS A 17 13.76 5.58 -3.75
C LYS A 17 14.80 4.74 -3.01
N THR A 18 14.98 4.99 -1.71
CA THR A 18 15.89 4.21 -0.86
C THR A 18 15.54 2.72 -0.88
N ILE A 19 14.26 2.36 -0.83
CA ILE A 19 13.82 0.96 -0.92
C ILE A 19 14.14 0.37 -2.29
N ILE A 20 13.80 1.06 -3.38
CA ILE A 20 14.07 0.59 -4.75
C ILE A 20 15.58 0.36 -4.97
N ASP A 21 16.41 1.26 -4.46
CA ASP A 21 17.88 1.12 -4.52
C ASP A 21 18.37 -0.07 -3.67
N LYS A 22 17.85 -0.23 -2.44
CA LYS A 22 18.25 -1.30 -1.51
C LYS A 22 17.88 -2.69 -2.01
N ILE A 23 16.75 -2.85 -2.68
CA ILE A 23 16.37 -4.12 -3.31
C ILE A 23 17.15 -4.39 -4.60
N ASN A 24 17.88 -3.39 -5.10
CA ASN A 24 18.62 -3.43 -6.37
C ASN A 24 17.71 -3.89 -7.52
N TYR A 25 16.55 -3.23 -7.64
CA TYR A 25 15.49 -3.60 -8.56
C TYR A 25 16.00 -3.68 -10.00
N LYS A 26 15.77 -4.82 -10.66
CA LYS A 26 16.10 -5.01 -12.07
C LYS A 26 14.84 -5.09 -12.93
N PRO A 27 14.52 -4.02 -13.68
CA PRO A 27 13.40 -4.04 -14.61
C PRO A 27 13.51 -5.24 -15.56
N LYS A 28 12.39 -5.96 -15.77
CA LYS A 28 12.25 -7.20 -16.58
C LYS A 28 12.72 -8.51 -15.91
N GLU A 29 13.55 -8.46 -14.87
CA GLU A 29 13.97 -9.65 -14.11
C GLU A 29 13.19 -9.84 -12.81
N ASP A 30 12.75 -8.71 -12.24
CA ASP A 30 12.04 -8.62 -10.97
C ASP A 30 10.65 -8.02 -11.15
N LYS A 31 9.77 -8.31 -10.19
CA LYS A 31 8.42 -7.74 -10.09
C LYS A 31 8.28 -6.96 -8.79
N LEU A 32 7.68 -5.77 -8.88
CA LEU A 32 7.25 -4.99 -7.73
C LEU A 32 5.75 -5.18 -7.51
N ILE A 33 5.35 -5.28 -6.25
CA ILE A 33 3.95 -5.36 -5.81
C ILE A 33 3.75 -4.29 -4.74
N PHE A 34 3.04 -3.22 -5.09
CA PHE A 34 2.71 -2.13 -4.19
C PHE A 34 1.33 -2.34 -3.58
N LEU A 35 1.22 -2.18 -2.26
CA LEU A 35 -0.01 -2.45 -1.50
C LEU A 35 -1.00 -1.29 -1.41
N GLY A 36 -0.74 -0.18 -2.10
CA GLY A 36 -1.57 1.03 -2.06
C GLY A 36 -1.06 2.09 -1.08
N ASP A 37 -1.89 3.10 -0.82
CA ASP A 37 -1.59 4.24 0.03
C ASP A 37 -0.28 4.94 -0.40
N TYR A 38 -0.29 5.38 -1.66
CA TYR A 38 0.82 6.11 -2.28
C TYR A 38 0.86 7.57 -1.84
N ILE A 39 -0.32 8.12 -1.55
CA ILE A 39 -0.56 9.55 -1.35
C ILE A 39 -0.93 9.86 0.11
N ASP A 40 -1.17 11.14 0.35
CA ASP A 40 -1.49 11.79 1.63
C ASP A 40 -0.36 11.77 2.66
N ARG A 41 -0.48 12.67 3.64
CA ARG A 41 0.39 12.81 4.84
C ARG A 41 1.82 13.28 4.60
N GLY A 42 2.63 12.50 3.88
CA GLY A 42 4.07 12.73 3.77
C GLY A 42 4.45 13.85 2.79
N ALA A 43 5.74 13.87 2.45
CA ALA A 43 6.36 15.06 1.88
C ALA A 43 5.84 15.46 0.48
N ASP A 44 5.67 14.51 -0.45
CA ASP A 44 5.42 14.84 -1.86
C ASP A 44 4.71 13.71 -2.63
N SER A 45 3.38 13.69 -2.57
CA SER A 45 2.55 12.70 -3.28
C SER A 45 2.66 12.79 -4.80
N TYR A 46 2.84 14.00 -5.35
CA TYR A 46 3.02 14.18 -6.79
C TYR A 46 4.30 13.48 -7.28
N LYS A 47 5.43 13.63 -6.58
CA LYS A 47 6.66 12.89 -6.94
C LYS A 47 6.51 11.38 -6.79
N VAL A 48 5.79 10.90 -5.77
CA VAL A 48 5.49 9.46 -5.65
C VAL A 48 4.68 8.98 -6.86
N TYR A 49 3.59 9.67 -7.21
CA TYR A 49 2.77 9.37 -8.38
C TYR A 49 3.60 9.31 -9.68
N ARG A 50 4.46 10.30 -9.91
CA ARG A 50 5.35 10.32 -11.09
C ARG A 50 6.31 9.13 -11.09
N TYR A 51 6.90 8.82 -9.94
CA TYR A 51 7.89 7.76 -9.83
C TYR A 51 7.27 6.36 -9.99
N ILE A 52 6.08 6.09 -9.44
CA ILE A 52 5.41 4.80 -9.65
C ILE A 52 4.99 4.62 -11.11
N LYS A 53 4.61 5.70 -11.83
CA LYS A 53 4.37 5.63 -13.28
C LYS A 53 5.62 5.32 -14.09
N GLU A 54 6.79 5.78 -13.65
CA GLU A 54 8.07 5.42 -14.27
C GLU A 54 8.44 3.95 -14.02
N LEU A 55 8.05 3.41 -12.86
CA LEU A 55 8.24 2.00 -12.52
C LEU A 55 7.23 1.08 -13.21
N ASP A 56 6.11 1.61 -13.72
CA ASP A 56 5.11 0.81 -14.40
C ASP A 56 5.62 0.36 -15.78
N ASN A 57 5.97 -0.91 -15.86
CA ASN A 57 6.42 -1.59 -17.07
C ASN A 57 5.39 -2.59 -17.61
N GLY A 58 4.17 -2.61 -17.06
CA GLY A 58 3.11 -3.58 -17.38
C GLY A 58 3.18 -4.90 -16.61
N ASP A 59 4.31 -5.24 -15.98
CA ASP A 59 4.47 -6.47 -15.17
C ASP A 59 4.34 -6.21 -13.66
N ASN A 60 4.65 -4.99 -13.22
CA ASN A 60 4.52 -4.55 -11.84
C ASN A 60 3.04 -4.41 -11.44
N ILE A 61 2.76 -4.67 -10.17
CA ILE A 61 1.41 -4.63 -9.61
C ILE A 61 1.28 -3.43 -8.69
N PHE A 62 0.24 -2.62 -8.91
CA PHE A 62 -0.08 -1.46 -8.12
C PHE A 62 -1.51 -1.62 -7.59
N LEU A 63 -1.67 -1.78 -6.28
CA LEU A 63 -2.97 -1.94 -5.66
C LEU A 63 -3.51 -0.60 -5.18
N ARG A 64 -4.84 -0.50 -5.11
CA ARG A 64 -5.51 0.67 -4.54
C ARG A 64 -5.59 0.59 -3.03
N GLY A 65 -5.22 1.65 -2.33
CA GLY A 65 -5.45 1.83 -0.90
C GLY A 65 -6.65 2.71 -0.59
N ASN A 66 -6.97 2.86 0.70
CA ASN A 66 -8.11 3.68 1.09
C ASN A 66 -7.86 5.18 0.90
N HIS A 67 -6.60 5.62 0.88
CA HIS A 67 -6.26 7.01 0.59
C HIS A 67 -6.55 7.37 -0.87
N GLU A 68 -6.27 6.45 -1.79
CA GLU A 68 -6.67 6.60 -3.19
C GLU A 68 -8.19 6.64 -3.35
N GLU A 69 -8.95 5.81 -2.62
CA GLU A 69 -10.42 5.85 -2.63
C GLU A 69 -10.96 7.21 -2.16
N MET A 70 -10.41 7.77 -1.08
CA MET A 70 -10.80 9.10 -0.59
C MET A 70 -10.48 10.20 -1.62
N MET A 71 -9.32 10.13 -2.28
CA MET A 71 -8.97 11.07 -3.35
C MET A 71 -9.93 10.93 -4.54
N ILE A 72 -10.26 9.72 -4.96
CA ILE A 72 -11.18 9.46 -6.08
C ILE A 72 -12.54 10.09 -5.79
N ASP A 73 -13.10 9.84 -4.61
CA ASP A 73 -14.37 10.44 -4.18
C ASP A 73 -14.31 11.97 -4.18
N ALA A 74 -13.25 12.56 -3.61
CA ALA A 74 -13.11 14.00 -3.50
C ALA A 74 -12.88 14.69 -4.86
N VAL A 75 -12.06 14.11 -5.72
CA VAL A 75 -11.52 14.79 -6.91
C VAL A 75 -12.32 14.47 -8.18
N LEU A 76 -12.85 13.25 -8.29
CA LEU A 76 -13.61 12.79 -9.47
C LEU A 76 -15.12 12.85 -9.26
N ASN A 77 -15.58 12.59 -8.03
CA ASN A 77 -17.01 12.54 -7.70
C ASN A 77 -17.49 13.80 -6.97
N ASP A 78 -16.58 14.76 -6.70
CA ASP A 78 -16.83 15.98 -5.92
C ASP A 78 -17.55 15.69 -4.59
N ASN A 79 -17.15 14.61 -3.90
CA ASN A 79 -17.80 14.09 -2.69
C ASN A 79 -16.80 13.84 -1.55
N ASN A 80 -17.21 13.94 -0.29
CA ASN A 80 -16.39 13.56 0.89
C ASN A 80 -15.00 14.22 0.97
N ILE A 81 -14.81 15.43 0.42
CA ILE A 81 -13.52 16.15 0.47
C ILE A 81 -13.02 16.36 1.91
N ASP A 82 -13.93 16.59 2.85
CA ASP A 82 -13.58 16.73 4.26
C ASP A 82 -12.93 15.47 4.80
N LEU A 83 -13.48 14.27 4.50
CA LEU A 83 -12.91 13.00 4.93
C LEU A 83 -11.48 12.83 4.39
N TRP A 84 -11.26 13.14 3.12
CA TRP A 84 -9.93 13.07 2.50
C TRP A 84 -8.95 14.03 3.18
N TYR A 85 -9.34 15.28 3.40
CA TYR A 85 -8.51 16.28 4.07
C TYR A 85 -8.17 15.91 5.52
N HIS A 86 -9.12 15.37 6.29
CA HIS A 86 -8.87 14.88 7.66
C HIS A 86 -7.83 13.74 7.69
N ASN A 87 -7.65 13.03 6.59
CA ASN A 87 -6.68 11.94 6.46
C ASN A 87 -5.36 12.33 5.78
N GLY A 88 -5.17 13.62 5.48
CA GLY A 88 -3.91 14.14 4.92
C GLY A 88 -3.99 14.56 3.45
N GLY A 89 -5.18 14.52 2.83
CA GLY A 89 -5.38 14.89 1.43
C GLY A 89 -4.95 16.30 1.04
N GLN A 90 -4.95 17.25 2.00
CA GLN A 90 -4.46 18.61 1.75
C GLN A 90 -2.97 18.63 1.37
N ALA A 91 -2.16 17.74 1.94
CA ALA A 91 -0.74 17.64 1.59
C ALA A 91 -0.60 17.17 0.14
N THR A 92 -1.39 16.16 -0.26
CA THR A 92 -1.44 15.68 -1.63
C THR A 92 -1.87 16.77 -2.59
N GLU A 93 -3.02 17.40 -2.38
CA GLU A 93 -3.50 18.45 -3.29
C GLU A 93 -2.47 19.56 -3.48
N ARG A 94 -1.81 20.01 -2.41
CA ARG A 94 -0.75 21.04 -2.47
C ARG A 94 0.51 20.59 -3.21
N SER A 95 0.80 19.29 -3.23
CA SER A 95 1.98 18.75 -3.93
C SER A 95 1.80 18.73 -5.45
N PHE A 96 0.56 18.71 -5.95
CA PHE A 96 0.28 18.70 -7.38
C PHE A 96 0.38 20.12 -7.99
N PRO A 97 0.93 20.26 -9.21
CA PRO A 97 1.14 21.57 -9.83
C PRO A 97 -0.17 22.27 -10.20
N ASN A 98 -1.25 21.53 -10.45
CA ASN A 98 -2.58 22.04 -10.75
C ASN A 98 -3.65 20.95 -10.62
N ARG A 99 -4.93 21.36 -10.68
CA ARG A 99 -6.08 20.44 -10.57
C ARG A 99 -6.21 19.46 -11.74
N SER A 100 -5.66 19.76 -12.92
CA SER A 100 -5.70 18.83 -14.06
C SER A 100 -4.82 17.61 -13.80
N GLU A 101 -3.59 17.83 -13.35
CA GLU A 101 -2.65 16.76 -12.97
C GLU A 101 -3.18 15.94 -11.78
N LEU A 102 -3.82 16.61 -10.80
CA LEU A 102 -4.48 15.92 -9.69
C LEU A 102 -5.60 14.99 -10.18
N LYS A 103 -6.44 15.46 -11.12
CA LYS A 103 -7.50 14.64 -11.74
C LYS A 103 -6.93 13.50 -12.58
N GLU A 104 -5.78 13.69 -13.24
CA GLU A 104 -5.11 12.60 -13.95
C GLU A 104 -4.64 11.51 -12.99
N ALA A 105 -3.98 11.88 -11.89
CA ALA A 105 -3.57 10.93 -10.86
C ALA A 105 -4.77 10.19 -10.25
N ALA A 106 -5.87 10.89 -9.94
CA ALA A 106 -7.08 10.25 -9.43
C ALA A 106 -7.63 9.21 -10.42
N ARG A 107 -7.62 9.49 -11.74
CA ARG A 107 -8.05 8.53 -12.76
C ARG A 107 -7.10 7.33 -12.85
N PHE A 108 -5.80 7.56 -12.74
CA PHE A 108 -4.81 6.48 -12.68
C PHE A 108 -5.08 5.58 -11.48
N PHE A 109 -5.23 6.13 -10.28
CA PHE A 109 -5.55 5.36 -9.07
C PHE A 109 -6.89 4.64 -9.19
N ASN A 110 -7.89 5.25 -9.84
CA ASN A 110 -9.19 4.62 -10.11
C ASN A 110 -9.12 3.47 -11.14
N SER A 111 -8.01 3.30 -11.86
CA SER A 111 -7.78 2.12 -12.70
C SER A 111 -7.08 0.97 -11.97
N LEU A 112 -6.53 1.21 -10.78
CA LEU A 112 -5.79 0.20 -10.04
C LEU A 112 -6.73 -0.84 -9.44
N PRO A 113 -6.35 -2.14 -9.46
CA PRO A 113 -7.12 -3.20 -8.84
C PRO A 113 -7.07 -3.13 -7.30
N TYR A 114 -8.10 -3.65 -6.65
CA TYR A 114 -8.16 -3.75 -5.18
C TYR A 114 -7.31 -4.88 -4.60
N TYR A 115 -7.01 -5.90 -5.40
CA TYR A 115 -6.17 -7.02 -4.99
C TYR A 115 -5.46 -7.67 -6.17
N HIS A 116 -4.38 -8.38 -5.87
CA HIS A 116 -3.75 -9.35 -6.76
C HIS A 116 -3.61 -10.68 -6.03
N SER A 117 -3.61 -11.79 -6.74
CA SER A 117 -3.44 -13.09 -6.08
C SER A 117 -2.70 -14.08 -6.94
N SER A 118 -1.89 -14.90 -6.29
CA SER A 118 -1.23 -16.06 -6.85
C SER A 118 -1.80 -17.35 -6.23
N GLN A 119 -1.11 -18.46 -6.46
CA GLN A 119 -1.43 -19.76 -5.86
C GLN A 119 -1.35 -19.72 -4.34
N ASP A 120 -0.36 -19.03 -3.78
CA ASP A 120 -0.05 -19.07 -2.34
C ASP A 120 -0.37 -17.76 -1.61
N TYR A 121 -0.50 -16.65 -2.34
CA TYR A 121 -0.63 -15.31 -1.76
C TYR A 121 -1.86 -14.55 -2.27
N ILE A 122 -2.37 -13.70 -1.39
CA ILE A 122 -3.29 -12.61 -1.72
C ILE A 122 -2.62 -11.33 -1.29
N PHE A 123 -2.46 -10.41 -2.23
CA PHE A 123 -1.98 -9.06 -1.98
C PHE A 123 -3.20 -8.15 -2.00
N VAL A 124 -3.39 -7.40 -0.92
CA VAL A 124 -4.56 -6.54 -0.70
C VAL A 124 -4.14 -5.40 0.21
N HIS A 125 -4.75 -4.23 0.09
CA HIS A 125 -4.35 -3.09 0.91
C HIS A 125 -4.59 -3.32 2.41
N ALA A 126 -5.83 -3.54 2.83
CA ALA A 126 -6.18 -3.58 4.26
C ALA A 126 -6.30 -4.99 4.85
N GLY A 127 -6.69 -5.97 4.04
CA GLY A 127 -6.89 -7.34 4.45
C GLY A 127 -8.17 -7.92 3.87
N ILE A 128 -8.64 -9.02 4.45
CA ILE A 128 -9.88 -9.68 4.02
C ILE A 128 -10.70 -10.10 5.24
N ARG A 129 -12.02 -10.16 5.07
CA ARG A 129 -12.90 -10.76 6.08
C ARG A 129 -12.59 -12.26 6.20
N PRO A 130 -12.36 -12.79 7.42
CA PRO A 130 -12.06 -14.20 7.63
C PRO A 130 -13.19 -15.15 7.21
N ASP A 131 -14.44 -14.72 7.43
CA ASP A 131 -15.65 -15.51 7.18
C ASP A 131 -16.07 -15.60 5.70
N ARG A 132 -15.26 -15.07 4.79
CA ARG A 132 -15.56 -14.94 3.35
C ARG A 132 -14.38 -15.37 2.48
N LYS A 133 -14.66 -15.95 1.33
CA LYS A 133 -13.66 -16.20 0.28
C LYS A 133 -13.26 -14.88 -0.39
N LEU A 134 -12.12 -14.85 -1.09
CA LEU A 134 -11.64 -13.63 -1.77
C LEU A 134 -12.67 -13.00 -2.72
N LYS A 135 -13.41 -13.83 -3.49
CA LYS A 135 -14.44 -13.36 -4.42
C LYS A 135 -15.72 -12.83 -3.75
N GLU A 136 -15.86 -13.01 -2.43
CA GLU A 136 -17.02 -12.60 -1.63
C GLU A 136 -16.74 -11.33 -0.80
N GLN A 137 -15.51 -10.81 -0.88
CA GLN A 137 -15.12 -9.56 -0.23
C GLN A 137 -15.76 -8.38 -0.96
N THR A 138 -16.16 -7.35 -0.21
CA THR A 138 -16.53 -6.07 -0.80
C THR A 138 -15.28 -5.21 -1.02
N GLU A 139 -15.33 -4.26 -1.94
CA GLU A 139 -14.23 -3.29 -2.16
C GLU A 139 -13.89 -2.56 -0.85
N HIS A 140 -14.91 -2.18 -0.07
CA HIS A 140 -14.74 -1.59 1.24
C HIS A 140 -13.99 -2.51 2.20
N ASP A 141 -14.25 -3.83 2.22
CA ASP A 141 -13.48 -4.76 3.05
C ASP A 141 -12.00 -4.75 2.66
N LEU A 142 -11.70 -4.73 1.36
CA LEU A 142 -10.33 -4.83 0.84
C LEU A 142 -9.46 -3.61 1.17
N VAL A 143 -10.07 -2.43 1.36
CA VAL A 143 -9.33 -1.18 1.63
C VAL A 143 -9.52 -0.63 3.05
N TRP A 144 -10.54 -1.03 3.80
CA TRP A 144 -10.81 -0.43 5.13
C TRP A 144 -10.83 -1.42 6.30
N ILE A 145 -10.77 -2.73 6.06
CA ILE A 145 -10.85 -3.69 7.16
C ILE A 145 -9.64 -3.57 8.11
N ARG A 146 -9.88 -3.70 9.41
CA ARG A 146 -8.82 -3.67 10.42
C ARG A 146 -9.00 -4.77 11.44
N TYR A 147 -9.90 -4.58 12.40
CA TYR A 147 -9.96 -5.42 13.59
C TYR A 147 -10.38 -6.86 13.31
N GLN A 148 -11.36 -7.09 12.42
CA GLN A 148 -11.75 -8.46 12.08
C GLN A 148 -10.62 -9.23 11.36
N PHE A 149 -9.84 -8.55 10.53
CA PHE A 149 -8.70 -9.18 9.83
C PHE A 149 -7.54 -9.45 10.80
N LEU A 150 -7.14 -8.46 11.60
CA LEU A 150 -6.00 -8.56 12.51
C LEU A 150 -6.26 -9.51 13.69
N GLY A 151 -7.49 -9.54 14.20
CA GLY A 151 -7.84 -10.37 15.37
C GLY A 151 -8.06 -11.85 15.05
N ALA A 152 -8.25 -12.20 13.78
CA ALA A 152 -8.54 -13.57 13.36
C ALA A 152 -7.27 -14.42 13.24
N LYS A 153 -7.36 -15.69 13.62
CA LYS A 153 -6.30 -16.70 13.46
C LYS A 153 -6.43 -17.41 12.12
N ALA A 154 -5.39 -18.12 11.68
CA ALA A 154 -5.40 -18.84 10.40
C ALA A 154 -6.60 -19.80 10.23
N GLY A 155 -7.01 -20.46 11.32
CA GLY A 155 -8.17 -21.35 11.32
C GLY A 155 -9.52 -20.67 11.05
N ASP A 156 -9.63 -19.36 11.31
CA ASP A 156 -10.87 -18.60 11.12
C ASP A 156 -11.12 -18.24 9.65
N PHE A 157 -10.08 -18.29 8.81
CA PHE A 157 -10.18 -17.90 7.41
C PHE A 157 -10.75 -19.04 6.55
N LYS A 158 -11.76 -18.70 5.75
CA LYS A 158 -12.21 -19.53 4.62
C LYS A 158 -11.14 -19.63 3.53
N GLU A 159 -10.31 -18.60 3.42
CA GLU A 159 -9.17 -18.56 2.52
C GLU A 159 -7.94 -19.22 3.18
N LYS A 160 -7.16 -19.96 2.39
CA LYS A 160 -5.99 -20.71 2.90
C LYS A 160 -4.66 -20.10 2.46
N ARG A 161 -4.69 -19.20 1.49
CA ARG A 161 -3.53 -18.43 1.05
C ARG A 161 -3.09 -17.42 2.12
N THR A 162 -1.80 -17.08 2.10
CA THR A 162 -1.25 -16.04 2.97
C THR A 162 -1.68 -14.66 2.47
N VAL A 163 -2.23 -13.84 3.36
CA VAL A 163 -2.65 -12.48 3.05
C VAL A 163 -1.52 -11.51 3.34
N VAL A 164 -1.05 -10.79 2.34
CA VAL A 164 -0.02 -9.75 2.47
C VAL A 164 -0.72 -8.39 2.40
N ALA A 165 -0.65 -7.62 3.47
CA ALA A 165 -1.43 -6.39 3.65
C ALA A 165 -0.63 -5.26 4.30
N GLY A 166 -1.03 -4.03 3.95
CA GLY A 166 -0.56 -2.77 4.51
C GLY A 166 -1.54 -2.21 5.54
N HIS A 167 -1.92 -0.93 5.41
CA HIS A 167 -3.03 -0.21 6.04
C HIS A 167 -2.97 0.01 7.57
N THR A 168 -2.63 -1.04 8.32
CA THR A 168 -2.49 -0.96 9.78
C THR A 168 -1.01 -0.98 10.14
N PRO A 169 -0.45 0.15 10.62
CA PRO A 169 0.96 0.23 10.92
C PRO A 169 1.36 -0.76 12.01
N VAL A 170 2.52 -1.38 11.83
CA VAL A 170 3.20 -2.24 12.80
C VAL A 170 4.63 -1.76 13.03
N PRO A 171 5.23 -1.99 14.22
CA PRO A 171 6.59 -1.52 14.51
C PRO A 171 7.66 -2.03 13.52
N LYS A 172 7.43 -3.24 12.98
CA LYS A 172 8.26 -3.92 11.98
C LYS A 172 7.36 -4.86 11.18
N VAL A 173 7.79 -5.21 9.95
CA VAL A 173 7.10 -6.22 9.14
C VAL A 173 6.82 -7.45 9.99
N LYS A 174 5.55 -7.85 10.07
CA LYS A 174 5.07 -8.91 10.94
C LYS A 174 4.65 -10.11 10.11
N PHE A 175 5.35 -11.22 10.29
CA PHE A 175 4.99 -12.51 9.70
C PHE A 175 4.17 -13.30 10.72
N GLU A 176 2.94 -13.64 10.35
CA GLU A 176 2.06 -14.55 11.07
C GLU A 176 1.81 -15.81 10.23
N GLU A 177 1.09 -16.78 10.78
CA GLU A 177 0.83 -18.07 10.12
C GLU A 177 0.19 -17.93 8.73
N ASN A 178 -0.74 -16.99 8.57
CA ASN A 178 -1.44 -16.74 7.30
C ASN A 178 -1.50 -15.26 6.91
N LYS A 179 -0.67 -14.40 7.54
CA LYS A 179 -0.62 -12.97 7.25
C LYS A 179 0.80 -12.45 7.19
N ILE A 180 1.02 -11.44 6.36
CA ILE A 180 2.21 -10.60 6.40
C ILE A 180 1.76 -9.15 6.46
N LEU A 181 2.04 -8.47 7.57
CA LEU A 181 1.72 -7.04 7.75
C LEU A 181 2.93 -6.20 7.38
N MET A 182 2.75 -5.33 6.39
CA MET A 182 3.82 -4.65 5.66
C MET A 182 3.94 -3.16 5.98
N ASP A 183 2.88 -2.53 6.49
CA ASP A 183 2.88 -1.10 6.83
C ASP A 183 3.74 -0.86 8.08
N THR A 184 4.88 -0.21 7.90
CA THR A 184 5.79 0.19 8.99
C THR A 184 5.70 1.68 9.32
N GLY A 185 4.63 2.33 8.86
CA GLY A 185 4.19 3.65 9.28
C GLY A 185 4.92 4.82 8.62
N ALA A 186 5.38 4.68 7.36
CA ALA A 186 6.09 5.72 6.64
C ALA A 186 5.37 7.08 6.71
N GLY A 187 4.07 7.11 6.40
CA GLY A 187 3.22 8.31 6.46
C GLY A 187 2.97 8.91 7.86
N LYS A 188 3.53 8.31 8.91
CA LYS A 188 3.41 8.77 10.31
C LYS A 188 4.77 9.09 10.94
N GLY A 189 5.82 9.25 10.13
CA GLY A 189 7.19 9.45 10.59
C GLY A 189 7.92 8.14 10.93
N GLY A 190 7.36 7.01 10.52
CA GLY A 190 8.01 5.70 10.58
C GLY A 190 8.94 5.46 9.39
N ILE A 191 9.03 4.21 8.99
CA ILE A 191 9.85 3.77 7.86
C ILE A 191 8.98 3.13 6.79
N LEU A 192 9.49 3.08 5.57
CA LEU A 192 8.96 2.24 4.51
C LEU A 192 9.68 0.90 4.54
N SER A 193 8.93 -0.18 4.34
CA SER A 193 9.47 -1.53 4.24
C SER A 193 9.09 -2.22 2.95
N ALA A 194 9.98 -3.10 2.51
CA ALA A 194 9.72 -4.06 1.45
C ALA A 194 10.17 -5.46 1.87
N ILE A 195 9.61 -6.50 1.25
CA ILE A 195 10.10 -7.86 1.40
C ILE A 195 10.41 -8.47 0.04
N ASN A 196 11.47 -9.27 -0.03
CA ASN A 196 11.58 -10.28 -1.07
C ASN A 196 10.67 -11.45 -0.68
N LEU A 197 9.67 -11.75 -1.51
CA LEU A 197 8.57 -12.66 -1.16
C LEU A 197 9.05 -14.11 -0.97
N GLU A 198 10.05 -14.54 -1.73
CA GLU A 198 10.61 -15.89 -1.67
C GLU A 198 11.51 -16.07 -0.45
N THR A 199 12.51 -15.21 -0.30
CA THR A 199 13.52 -15.31 0.77
C THR A 199 13.04 -14.79 2.13
N LYS A 200 11.90 -14.09 2.16
CA LYS A 200 11.38 -13.36 3.33
C LYS A 200 12.32 -12.29 3.88
N LYS A 201 13.35 -11.91 3.12
CA LYS A 201 14.27 -10.84 3.51
C LYS A 201 13.52 -9.50 3.52
N VAL A 202 13.62 -8.80 4.65
CA VAL A 202 13.06 -7.46 4.85
C VAL A 202 14.09 -6.40 4.46
N TYR A 203 13.64 -5.40 3.73
CA TYR A 203 14.35 -4.17 3.39
C TYR A 203 13.61 -3.01 4.03
N SER A 204 14.33 -2.03 4.56
CA SER A 204 13.76 -0.88 5.26
C SER A 204 14.46 0.40 4.84
N SER A 205 13.72 1.52 4.75
CA SER A 205 14.29 2.82 4.39
C SER A 205 15.35 3.28 5.40
N ALA A 206 15.14 3.03 6.69
CA ALA A 206 16.10 3.26 7.77
C ALA A 206 16.33 2.00 8.64
N GLU A 207 17.41 2.01 9.44
CA GLU A 207 17.77 0.88 10.33
C GLU A 207 16.81 0.72 11.51
N LYS A 208 16.24 1.82 12.00
CA LYS A 208 15.33 1.86 13.14
C LYS A 208 14.06 2.58 12.74
N ASN A 209 12.92 2.04 13.15
CA ASN A 209 11.63 2.70 13.02
C ASN A 209 11.45 3.71 14.19
N PRO A 210 11.44 5.03 13.94
CA PRO A 210 11.39 6.04 15.00
C PRO A 210 10.10 5.99 15.84
N ILE A 211 9.02 5.46 15.26
CA ILE A 211 7.70 5.40 15.91
C ILE A 211 7.37 3.99 16.43
N ALA A 212 8.31 3.06 16.43
CA ALA A 212 8.06 1.67 16.83
C ALA A 212 7.46 1.51 18.24
N SER A 213 7.76 2.41 19.19
CA SER A 213 7.25 2.34 20.56
C SER A 213 5.82 2.85 20.72
N ILE A 214 5.26 3.49 19.70
CA ILE A 214 3.90 4.07 19.72
C ILE A 214 2.94 3.37 18.74
N LEU A 215 3.40 2.27 18.11
CA LEU A 215 2.62 1.36 17.26
C LEU A 215 2.34 0.06 18.02
#